data_AF-A0A4Y2NBL3-F1
#
_entry.id   AF-A0A4Y2NBL3-F1
#
_cell.length_a   1.000
_cell.length_b   1.000
_cell.length_c   1.000
_cell.angle_alpha   90.00
_cell.angle_beta   90.00
_cell.angle_gamma   90.00
#
_symmetry.space_group_name_H-M   'P 1'
#
loop_
_entity.id
_entity.type
_entity.pdbx_description
1 polymer ?
#
loop_
_entity_poly.entity_id
_entity_poly.type
_entity_poly.pdbx_seq_one_letter_code
_entity_poly.pdbx_strand_id
1 'polypeptide(L)'
;MAKVFIYNKRYLVPIKVSAYGDKNLTYTFSGNTLPTKPLIPILTKIVNEANKLLKEGSFNYVLINRYKDRYDKIGSRNDNENDMDLDSAIVKFSFGAERTMIFKRPNFDPVKIPLKMGVF
;
A
#
# COMPACT_ATOMS: atom_id res chain seq x y z
N MET A 1 13.22 10.26 -3.39
CA MET A 1 12.08 10.39 -2.45
C MET A 1 10.85 10.73 -3.27
N ALA A 2 9.70 10.11 -2.98
CA ALA A 2 8.46 10.40 -3.69
C ALA A 2 7.99 11.84 -3.38
N LYS A 3 7.41 12.52 -4.37
CA LYS A 3 6.82 13.86 -4.25
C LYS A 3 5.35 13.76 -4.64
N VAL A 4 4.48 14.48 -3.96
CA VAL A 4 3.06 14.60 -4.32
C VAL A 4 2.78 16.03 -4.78
N PHE A 5 1.90 16.17 -5.76
CA PHE A 5 1.41 17.47 -6.20
C PHE A 5 0.02 17.72 -5.62
N ILE A 6 -0.09 18.78 -4.82
CA ILE A 6 -1.34 19.18 -4.17
C ILE A 6 -1.46 20.70 -4.35
N TYR A 7 -2.58 21.18 -4.93
CA TYR A 7 -2.84 22.61 -5.17
C TYR A 7 -1.65 23.38 -5.78
N ASN A 8 -1.09 22.85 -6.88
CA ASN A 8 0.05 23.43 -7.60
C ASN A 8 1.35 23.55 -6.79
N LYS A 9 1.45 22.87 -5.64
CA LYS A 9 2.65 22.82 -4.79
C LYS A 9 3.17 21.38 -4.68
N ARG A 10 4.49 21.24 -4.68
CA ARG A 10 5.18 19.96 -4.47
C ARG A 10 5.43 19.74 -2.97
N TYR A 11 4.92 18.65 -2.43
CA TYR A 11 5.22 18.22 -1.08
C TYR A 11 6.03 16.94 -1.12
N LEU A 12 7.00 16.81 -0.21
CA LEU A 12 7.65 15.54 0.04
C LEU A 12 6.62 14.61 0.67
N VAL A 13 6.56 13.38 0.17
CA VAL A 13 5.77 12.34 0.81
C VAL A 13 6.44 12.05 2.15
N PRO A 14 5.74 12.18 3.29
CA PRO A 14 6.35 12.02 4.60
C PRO A 14 6.79 10.56 4.83
N ILE A 15 6.18 9.62 4.11
CA ILE A 15 6.51 8.19 4.17
C ILE A 15 7.52 7.76 3.10
N LYS A 16 8.33 6.75 3.43
CA LYS A 16 9.12 6.05 2.41
C LYS A 16 8.26 4.98 1.76
N VAL A 17 8.23 5.00 0.43
CA VAL A 17 7.46 4.05 -0.38
C VAL A 17 8.41 3.27 -1.29
N SER A 18 8.17 1.98 -1.46
CA SER A 18 8.85 1.15 -2.46
C SER A 18 7.90 0.11 -3.02
N ALA A 19 7.91 -0.05 -4.33
CA ALA A 19 7.10 -1.02 -5.05
C ALA A 19 7.95 -2.20 -5.51
N TYR A 20 7.44 -3.42 -5.38
CA TYR A 20 8.06 -4.66 -5.82
C TYR A 20 7.03 -5.52 -6.54
N GLY A 21 7.45 -6.29 -7.54
CA GLY A 21 6.53 -7.16 -8.26
C GLY A 21 7.17 -7.82 -9.47
N ASP A 22 6.32 -8.41 -10.30
CA ASP A 22 6.72 -9.02 -11.57
C ASP A 22 7.31 -8.00 -12.55
N LYS A 23 7.98 -8.53 -13.58
CA LYS A 23 8.58 -7.71 -14.65
C LYS A 23 7.51 -6.85 -15.32
N ASN A 24 7.89 -5.62 -15.68
CA ASN A 24 7.06 -4.64 -16.39
C ASN A 24 5.83 -4.12 -15.62
N LEU A 25 5.70 -4.41 -14.32
CA LEU A 25 4.73 -3.73 -13.48
C LEU A 25 5.21 -2.32 -13.11
N THR A 26 4.26 -1.42 -12.90
CA THR A 26 4.54 -0.05 -12.47
C THR A 26 3.71 0.31 -11.25
N TYR A 27 4.17 1.30 -10.50
CA TYR A 27 3.44 1.91 -9.41
C TYR A 27 3.22 3.39 -9.72
N THR A 28 1.97 3.82 -9.73
CA THR A 28 1.62 5.24 -9.90
C THR A 28 1.18 5.85 -8.58
N PHE A 29 1.86 6.90 -8.14
CA PHE A 29 1.49 7.65 -6.95
C PHE A 29 1.50 9.16 -7.20
N SER A 30 0.32 9.78 -7.07
CA SER A 30 0.13 11.23 -7.25
C SER A 30 0.76 11.74 -8.55
N GLY A 31 0.49 11.02 -9.65
CA GLY A 31 1.00 11.34 -10.99
C GLY A 31 2.46 10.94 -11.26
N ASN A 32 3.15 10.31 -10.31
CA ASN A 32 4.50 9.77 -10.54
C ASN A 32 4.43 8.26 -10.72
N THR A 33 4.74 7.79 -11.92
CA THR A 33 4.84 6.37 -12.23
C THR A 33 6.29 5.91 -12.12
N LEU A 34 6.52 4.83 -11.37
CA LEU A 34 7.84 4.24 -11.16
C LEU A 34 7.78 2.74 -11.48
N PRO A 35 8.83 2.16 -12.08
CA PRO A 35 8.88 0.71 -12.29
C PRO A 35 8.98 -0.02 -10.95
N THR A 36 8.38 -1.21 -10.87
CA THR A 36 8.58 -2.12 -9.75
C THR A 36 10.01 -2.62 -9.69
N LYS A 37 10.46 -2.94 -8.47
CA LYS A 37 11.68 -3.71 -8.25
C LYS A 37 11.36 -5.21 -8.27
N PRO A 38 12.32 -6.08 -8.63
CA PRO A 38 12.13 -7.52 -8.54
C PRO A 38 11.82 -7.96 -7.10
N LEU A 39 10.88 -8.89 -6.92
CA LEU A 39 10.59 -9.49 -5.61
C LEU A 39 11.86 -10.10 -5.00
N ILE A 40 12.14 -9.72 -3.76
CA ILE A 40 13.24 -10.28 -2.96
C ILE A 40 12.71 -11.42 -2.06
N PRO A 41 13.56 -12.35 -1.58
CA PRO A 41 13.11 -13.58 -0.93
C PRO A 41 12.12 -13.39 0.23
N ILE A 42 12.29 -12.34 1.04
CA ILE A 42 11.37 -12.05 2.14
C ILE A 42 9.99 -11.59 1.65
N LEU A 43 9.93 -10.81 0.58
CA LEU A 43 8.67 -10.37 -0.01
C LEU A 43 7.97 -11.50 -0.75
N THR A 44 8.73 -12.39 -1.41
CA THR A 44 8.18 -13.62 -2.00
C THR A 44 7.49 -14.48 -0.95
N LYS A 45 8.08 -14.63 0.24
CA LYS A 45 7.42 -15.34 1.36
C LYS A 45 6.10 -14.69 1.75
N ILE A 46 6.07 -13.36 1.92
CA ILE A 46 4.85 -12.63 2.29
C ILE A 46 3.77 -12.78 1.21
N VAL A 47 4.13 -12.64 -0.07
CA VAL A 47 3.21 -12.86 -1.20
C VAL A 47 2.65 -14.27 -1.19
N ASN A 48 3.48 -15.28 -0.94
CA ASN A 48 3.03 -16.66 -0.86
C ASN A 48 2.07 -16.90 0.30
N GLU A 49 2.31 -16.30 1.48
CA GLU A 49 1.35 -16.37 2.59
C GLU A 49 0.03 -15.67 2.25
N ALA A 50 0.09 -14.52 1.57
CA ALA A 50 -1.10 -13.82 1.11
C ALA A 50 -1.91 -14.65 0.09
N ASN A 51 -1.23 -15.31 -0.84
CA ASN A 51 -1.87 -16.15 -1.87
C ASN A 51 -2.63 -17.33 -1.26
N LYS A 52 -2.26 -17.83 -0.08
CA LYS A 52 -3.02 -18.88 0.62
C LYS A 52 -4.40 -18.41 1.10
N LEU A 53 -4.64 -17.10 1.19
CA LEU A 53 -5.92 -16.53 1.57
C LEU A 53 -6.90 -16.43 0.40
N LEU A 54 -6.39 -16.54 -0.83
CA LEU A 54 -7.19 -16.46 -2.04
C LEU A 54 -7.75 -17.84 -2.40
N LYS A 55 -9.00 -17.85 -2.88
CA LYS A 55 -9.58 -19.05 -3.52
C LYS A 55 -9.07 -19.20 -4.95
N GLU A 56 -8.90 -18.08 -5.65
CA GLU A 56 -8.47 -17.99 -7.04
C GLU A 56 -7.59 -16.74 -7.23
N GLY A 57 -6.74 -16.76 -8.26
CA GLY A 57 -5.81 -15.68 -8.57
C GLY A 57 -4.53 -15.71 -7.75
N SER A 58 -3.70 -14.69 -7.94
CA SER A 58 -2.43 -14.53 -7.23
C SER A 58 -2.02 -13.06 -7.18
N PHE A 59 -1.43 -12.64 -6.06
CA PHE A 59 -0.74 -11.37 -5.96
C PHE A 59 0.58 -11.41 -6.71
N ASN A 60 0.82 -10.39 -7.55
CA ASN A 60 2.05 -10.20 -8.34
C ASN A 60 2.80 -8.92 -7.95
N TYR A 61 2.30 -8.20 -6.94
CA TYR A 61 2.71 -6.85 -6.60
C TYR A 61 2.67 -6.61 -5.09
N VAL A 62 3.66 -5.85 -4.58
CA VAL A 62 3.77 -5.45 -3.17
C VAL A 62 4.15 -3.98 -3.09
N LEU A 63 3.30 -3.20 -2.41
CA LEU A 63 3.61 -1.82 -2.02
C LEU A 63 4.04 -1.76 -0.55
N ILE A 64 5.26 -1.31 -0.30
CA ILE A 64 5.78 -1.12 1.05
C ILE A 64 5.64 0.34 1.45
N ASN A 65 4.92 0.59 2.55
CA ASN A 65 4.83 1.89 3.21
C ASN A 65 5.59 1.84 4.53
N ARG A 66 6.69 2.60 4.66
CA ARG A 66 7.46 2.72 5.89
C ARG A 66 7.18 4.06 6.56
N TYR A 67 6.56 3.99 7.73
CA TYR A 67 6.35 5.09 8.67
C TYR A 67 7.51 5.12 9.67
N LYS A 68 8.29 6.19 9.69
CA LYS A 68 9.45 6.36 10.60
C LYS A 68 9.00 6.47 12.06
N ASP A 69 7.96 7.26 12.30
CA ASP A 69 7.45 7.57 13.62
C ASP A 69 5.94 7.90 13.56
N ARG A 70 5.38 8.44 14.65
CA ARG A 70 3.94 8.73 14.78
C ARG A 70 3.47 9.94 13.95
N TYR A 71 4.39 10.76 13.44
CA TYR A 71 4.07 11.95 12.67
C TYR A 71 3.88 11.63 11.18
N ASP A 72 4.47 10.52 10.73
CA ASP A 72 4.25 9.98 9.39
C ASP A 72 2.82 9.44 9.25
N LYS A 73 2.11 9.93 8.23
CA LYS A 73 0.74 9.52 7.91
C LYS A 73 0.52 9.55 6.40
N ILE A 74 -0.39 8.71 5.94
CA ILE A 74 -0.96 8.81 4.60
C ILE A 74 -2.36 9.44 4.71
N GLY A 75 -2.67 10.37 3.81
CA GLY A 75 -3.99 10.98 3.74
C GLY A 75 -5.06 9.98 3.29
N SER A 76 -6.33 10.34 3.48
CA SER A 76 -7.46 9.54 2.97
C SER A 76 -7.32 9.38 1.45
N ARG A 77 -7.37 8.14 0.97
CA ARG A 77 -7.34 7.80 -0.45
C ARG A 77 -8.10 6.52 -0.70
N ASN A 78 -8.51 6.33 -1.94
CA ASN A 78 -8.94 5.02 -2.44
C ASN A 78 -7.76 4.40 -3.18
N ASP A 79 -7.57 3.10 -3.01
CA ASP A 79 -6.66 2.30 -3.83
C ASP A 79 -7.48 1.90 -5.08
N ASN A 80 -7.59 2.82 -6.05
CA ASN A 80 -8.38 2.69 -7.28
C ASN A 80 -7.55 2.93 -8.54
N GLU A 81 -6.33 2.42 -8.53
CA GLU A 81 -5.42 2.47 -9.66
C GLU A 81 -6.04 1.75 -10.88
N ASN A 82 -5.98 2.37 -12.06
CA ASN A 82 -6.59 1.85 -13.30
C ASN A 82 -6.00 0.50 -13.75
N ASP A 83 -4.80 0.21 -13.26
CA ASP A 83 -3.98 -0.97 -13.49
C ASP A 83 -4.22 -2.10 -12.49
N MET A 84 -5.22 -1.97 -11.60
CA MET A 84 -5.70 -3.05 -10.73
C MET A 84 -6.98 -3.71 -11.28
N ASP A 85 -7.06 -5.03 -11.15
CA ASP A 85 -8.29 -5.76 -11.45
C ASP A 85 -9.41 -5.31 -10.49
N LEU A 86 -10.57 -4.96 -11.05
CA LEU A 86 -11.71 -4.40 -10.30
C LEU A 86 -12.15 -5.24 -9.09
N ASP A 87 -12.03 -6.56 -9.22
CA ASP A 87 -12.45 -7.52 -8.18
C ASP A 87 -11.26 -8.08 -7.37
N SER A 88 -10.06 -7.51 -7.53
CA SER A 88 -8.89 -7.96 -6.76
C SER A 88 -8.99 -7.55 -5.29
N ALA A 89 -8.73 -8.51 -4.40
CA ALA A 89 -8.58 -8.21 -2.98
C ALA A 89 -7.27 -7.44 -2.73
N ILE A 90 -7.20 -6.72 -1.61
CA ILE A 90 -5.95 -6.15 -1.09
C ILE A 90 -5.70 -6.76 0.28
N VAL A 91 -4.53 -7.38 0.47
CA VAL A 91 -4.08 -7.92 1.77
C VAL A 91 -3.02 -6.99 2.37
N LYS A 92 -3.15 -6.64 3.65
CA LYS A 92 -2.29 -5.65 4.32
C LYS A 92 -1.59 -6.22 5.55
N PHE A 93 -0.31 -6.55 5.39
CA PHE A 93 0.54 -6.92 6.53
C PHE A 93 1.08 -5.68 7.23
N SER A 94 0.97 -5.63 8.56
CA SER A 94 1.56 -4.58 9.40
C SER A 94 2.67 -5.14 10.30
N PHE A 95 3.83 -4.48 10.31
CA PHE A 95 4.97 -4.86 11.14
C PHE A 95 5.47 -3.66 11.94
N GLY A 96 5.84 -3.91 13.19
CA GLY A 96 6.39 -2.90 14.09
C GLY A 96 5.33 -2.25 14.98
N ALA A 97 5.43 -0.92 15.13
CA ALA A 97 4.58 -0.16 16.04
C ALA A 97 3.12 -0.11 15.58
N GLU A 98 2.19 -0.20 16.53
CA GLU A 98 0.75 -0.12 16.24
C GLU A 98 0.37 1.20 15.56
N ARG A 99 -0.55 1.08 14.58
CA ARG A 99 -1.13 2.22 13.86
C ARG A 99 -2.62 2.02 13.64
N THR A 100 -3.40 3.10 13.72
CA THR A 100 -4.82 3.03 13.40
C THR A 100 -5.05 3.24 11.91
N MET A 101 -5.63 2.24 11.24
CA MET A 101 -6.21 2.38 9.91
C MET A 101 -7.63 2.90 10.03
N ILE A 102 -7.99 3.89 9.22
CA ILE A 102 -9.30 4.54 9.27
C ILE A 102 -9.97 4.36 7.91
N PHE A 103 -11.10 3.65 7.90
CA PHE A 103 -11.96 3.54 6.74
C PHE A 103 -13.04 4.62 6.81
N LYS A 104 -13.27 5.30 5.69
CA LYS A 104 -14.26 6.38 5.58
C LYS A 104 -15.13 6.14 4.35
N ARG A 105 -16.43 6.38 4.50
CA ARG A 105 -17.41 6.40 3.41
C ARG A 105 -18.28 7.65 3.57
N PRO A 106 -18.67 8.34 2.48
CA PRO A 106 -19.58 9.47 2.56
C PRO A 106 -20.88 9.09 3.28
N ASN A 107 -21.34 9.95 4.19
CA ASN A 107 -22.56 9.76 5.01
C ASN A 107 -22.51 8.63 6.05
N PHE A 108 -21.33 8.10 6.39
CA PHE A 108 -21.16 7.10 7.45
C PHE A 108 -20.05 7.50 8.41
N ASP A 109 -20.16 7.07 9.66
CA ASP A 109 -19.11 7.25 10.65
C ASP A 109 -17.83 6.47 10.26
N PRO A 110 -16.63 7.02 10.53
CA PRO A 110 -15.38 6.33 10.25
C PRO A 110 -15.21 5.06 11.10
N VAL A 111 -14.87 3.95 10.44
CA VAL A 111 -14.46 2.71 11.13
C VAL A 111 -12.95 2.76 11.37
N LYS A 112 -12.51 2.49 12.60
CA LYS A 112 -11.11 2.53 13.02
C LYS A 112 -10.64 1.13 13.40
N ILE A 113 -9.59 0.64 12.74
CA ILE A 113 -9.00 -0.68 13.00
C ILE A 113 -7.55 -0.50 13.46
N PRO A 114 -7.16 -0.95 14.67
CA PRO A 114 -5.77 -0.96 15.08
C PRO A 114 -5.00 -2.06 14.35
N LEU A 115 -3.96 -1.67 13.62
CA LEU A 115 -3.02 -2.57 12.96
C LEU A 115 -1.84 -2.84 13.90
N LYS A 116 -1.87 -4.01 14.55
CA LYS A 116 -0.80 -4.50 15.42
C LYS A 116 0.24 -5.28 14.62
N MET A 117 1.37 -5.58 15.25
CA MET A 117 2.38 -6.49 14.70
C MET A 117 1.74 -7.81 14.25
N GLY A 118 1.95 -8.20 13.00
CA GLY A 118 1.48 -9.48 12.46
C GLY A 118 -0.02 -9.52 12.12
N VAL A 119 -0.73 -8.40 12.19
CA VAL A 119 -2.10 -8.29 11.66
C VAL A 119 -2.05 -8.20 10.14
N PHE A 120 -2.92 -8.99 9.48
CA PHE A 120 -3.11 -9.09 8.03
C PHE A 120 -4.55 -8.73 7.64
#